data_AF-A0A7N0VK44-F1
#
_entry.id   AF-A0A7N0VK44-F1
#
_cell.length_a   1.000
_cell.length_b   1.000
_cell.length_c   1.000
_cell.angle_alpha   90.00
_cell.angle_beta   90.00
_cell.angle_gamma   90.00
#
_symmetry.space_group_name_H-M   'P 1'
#
loop_
_entity.id
_entity.type
_entity.pdbx_description
1 polymer ?
#
loop_
_entity_poly.entity_id
_entity_poly.type
_entity_poly.pdbx_seq_one_letter_code
_entity_poly.pdbx_strand_id
1 'polypeptide(L)'
;MMVDPSDEKSAMREPLIPNSIPEEKVAGCDLVGSSSAQDLLIMKPNSAKGGFRTMPFIFANEALLDVANYGVMPNMIIYLVKKYGMETADATQILFLWSATVYLFPTLCALIADSYIGKFWMIAFGCLINILGMVLLWLSAMIPQATPCHENACAPQTLSQLSLLYASLFLISVGSGGIRSCTAAFGADQLTTITHKCGVKLLEKYFGWFYFFSSMAIMVGMTVVVYIQETWGWRIGFGVAALLALLSAVAFFLGSPLYIRLKVKAGLLTGSAQVLVACYRKRHINLSSHTRYHHSKGSRQIHPSDNLRILNRACAIEKHERDSVTDEEVINPWRLCTVEQVEELKSLIRVLPLWSSGIVCGMTVSQTTFVTLQALSMDRHVTRSFEIPAASLYMISLVSLVLWIAVYDSALVPLASKAVGKPVHLCTRQRMGIGNVIAFLSMVVAAVVERYRRNMSITETQLTGQHPQSAFPVSALWLAPQYVLMGVANALSAVAQTQFYYSELPKSMSSLASTLFTVGLSAGSLASSFLVSFIDSATKSGGSWVSNDINAAHYDYYYWLLAGLNVVNFAYFLVCCRAYGPYKEPLELLPAEVDKMIDAQDP
;
A
#
# COMPACT_ATOMS: atom_id res chain seq x y z
N MET A 1 -13.83 -34.32 63.88
CA MET A 1 -12.71 -34.46 64.82
C MET A 1 -11.47 -33.98 64.09
N MET A 2 -11.15 -32.72 64.28
CA MET A 2 -10.16 -32.23 65.26
C MET A 2 -8.76 -32.21 64.64
N VAL A 3 -8.33 -30.97 64.46
CA VAL A 3 -6.97 -30.49 64.25
C VAL A 3 -6.06 -30.99 65.37
N ASP A 4 -4.81 -31.33 65.06
CA ASP A 4 -3.70 -30.86 65.90
C ASP A 4 -2.44 -30.59 65.05
N PRO A 5 -1.82 -29.39 65.15
CA PRO A 5 -0.62 -28.98 64.44
C PRO A 5 0.57 -28.83 65.40
N SER A 6 1.60 -29.66 65.26
CA SER A 6 2.87 -29.42 65.96
C SER A 6 4.00 -30.14 65.23
N ASP A 7 4.78 -29.38 64.46
CA ASP A 7 6.24 -29.36 64.62
C ASP A 7 6.85 -28.37 63.62
N GLU A 8 6.80 -27.11 64.04
CA GLU A 8 7.66 -26.05 63.55
C GLU A 8 8.95 -26.07 64.39
N LYS A 9 10.11 -25.99 63.71
CA LYS A 9 11.45 -25.61 64.20
C LYS A 9 12.34 -26.71 64.80
N SER A 10 13.24 -27.22 63.96
CA SER A 10 14.70 -27.21 64.23
C SER A 10 15.46 -27.93 63.12
N ALA A 11 16.17 -27.18 62.28
CA ALA A 11 17.55 -27.46 61.84
C ALA A 11 17.86 -26.68 60.56
N MET A 12 18.30 -25.44 60.75
CA MET A 12 19.09 -24.68 59.78
C MET A 12 20.42 -25.43 59.59
N ARG A 13 20.64 -26.03 58.41
CA ARG A 13 21.97 -26.41 57.91
C ARG A 13 22.02 -26.17 56.41
N GLU A 14 22.78 -25.16 56.03
CA GLU A 14 23.31 -24.98 54.69
C GLU A 14 24.12 -26.21 54.25
N PRO A 15 24.19 -26.45 52.94
CA PRO A 15 25.45 -26.86 52.34
C PRO A 15 25.84 -25.97 51.16
N LEU A 16 26.91 -25.20 51.37
CA LEU A 16 28.09 -25.07 50.50
C LEU A 16 27.87 -25.22 48.99
N ILE A 17 27.77 -24.07 48.30
CA ILE A 17 28.00 -23.96 46.85
C ILE A 17 29.46 -23.53 46.64
N PRO A 18 30.28 -24.24 45.83
CA PRO A 18 31.66 -23.83 45.55
C PRO A 18 31.68 -22.54 44.72
N ASN A 19 32.37 -21.52 45.24
CA ASN A 19 32.81 -20.35 44.51
C ASN A 19 33.85 -20.73 43.45
N SER A 20 33.50 -20.66 42.17
CA SER A 20 34.38 -20.24 41.06
C SER A 20 33.65 -20.36 39.72
N ILE A 21 33.07 -19.27 39.23
CA ILE A 21 32.68 -19.14 37.82
C ILE A 21 33.63 -18.10 37.21
N PRO A 22 34.41 -18.43 36.16
CA PRO A 22 35.24 -17.47 35.47
C PRO A 22 34.36 -16.42 34.79
N GLU A 23 34.77 -15.15 34.82
CA GLU A 23 34.16 -14.07 34.04
C GLU A 23 34.14 -14.44 32.54
N GLU A 24 33.01 -14.94 32.07
CA GLU A 24 32.74 -15.16 30.66
C GLU A 24 32.23 -13.83 30.07
N LYS A 25 33.08 -13.22 29.22
CA LYS A 25 32.76 -12.04 28.42
C LYS A 25 31.37 -12.20 27.78
N VAL A 26 30.48 -11.26 28.08
CA VAL A 26 29.16 -11.12 27.45
C VAL A 26 29.33 -10.94 25.93
N ALA A 27 29.23 -12.05 25.20
CA ALA A 27 29.10 -12.10 23.76
C ALA A 27 27.65 -11.76 23.37
N GLY A 28 27.32 -10.48 23.41
CA GLY A 28 26.02 -9.95 23.02
C GLY A 28 26.10 -9.14 21.73
N CYS A 29 26.39 -9.77 20.58
CA CYS A 29 26.06 -9.27 19.23
C CYS A 29 26.51 -10.20 18.06
N ASP A 30 26.48 -11.52 18.22
CA ASP A 30 26.75 -12.47 17.10
C ASP A 30 25.46 -12.97 16.43
N LEU A 31 24.53 -12.07 16.10
CA LEU A 31 23.34 -12.41 15.28
C LEU A 31 23.47 -12.03 13.80
N VAL A 32 24.66 -11.60 13.38
CA VAL A 32 25.06 -11.58 11.96
C VAL A 32 26.46 -12.17 11.92
N GLY A 33 26.61 -13.39 11.41
CA GLY A 33 27.92 -13.99 11.19
C GLY A 33 28.79 -12.98 10.43
N SER A 34 29.90 -12.57 11.05
CA SER A 34 30.80 -11.53 10.56
C SER A 34 31.39 -11.83 9.17
N SER A 35 31.38 -13.10 8.76
CA SER A 35 31.73 -13.57 7.42
C SER A 35 30.68 -13.20 6.35
N SER A 36 29.39 -13.10 6.69
CA SER A 36 28.32 -12.87 5.70
C SER A 36 28.21 -11.41 5.22
N ALA A 37 28.65 -10.46 6.04
CA ALA A 37 28.56 -9.03 5.72
C ALA A 37 29.61 -8.58 4.68
N GLN A 38 30.77 -9.24 4.64
CA GLN A 38 31.82 -8.95 3.66
C GLN A 38 31.48 -9.47 2.25
N ASP A 39 30.71 -10.55 2.15
CA ASP A 39 30.29 -11.13 0.86
C ASP A 39 29.16 -10.34 0.16
N LEU A 40 28.46 -9.48 0.90
CA LEU A 40 27.33 -8.66 0.44
C LEU A 40 27.73 -7.36 -0.28
N LEU A 41 29.00 -6.96 -0.24
CA LEU A 41 29.50 -5.74 -0.88
C LEU A 41 30.07 -6.05 -2.27
N ILE A 42 29.74 -5.22 -3.26
CA ILE A 42 30.32 -5.31 -4.61
C ILE A 42 31.74 -4.70 -4.63
N MET A 43 32.10 -3.86 -3.65
CA MET A 43 33.39 -3.18 -3.56
C MET A 43 33.80 -2.99 -2.09
N LYS A 44 35.10 -3.09 -1.79
CA LYS A 44 35.70 -2.71 -0.49
C LYS A 44 35.18 -1.32 -0.06
N PRO A 45 34.82 -1.12 1.21
CA PRO A 45 34.33 0.16 1.69
C PRO A 45 35.49 1.17 1.66
N ASN A 46 35.57 2.00 0.61
CA ASN A 46 36.20 3.30 0.76
C ASN A 46 35.29 4.13 1.66
N SER A 47 35.83 4.73 2.73
CA SER A 47 35.10 5.45 3.78
C SER A 47 34.26 6.67 3.32
N ALA A 48 34.15 6.91 2.01
CA ALA A 48 33.51 8.07 1.42
C ALA A 48 32.08 7.83 0.87
N LYS A 49 31.60 6.58 0.77
CA LYS A 49 30.26 6.26 0.24
C LYS A 49 29.22 6.07 1.35
N GLY A 50 28.00 6.50 1.08
CA GLY A 50 26.80 6.34 1.91
C GLY A 50 26.56 7.51 2.88
N GLY A 51 25.66 7.27 3.84
CA GLY A 51 25.46 8.14 5.00
C GLY A 51 24.57 9.33 4.70
N PHE A 52 24.52 10.28 5.65
CA PHE A 52 23.59 11.42 5.57
C PHE A 52 23.75 12.29 4.31
N ARG A 53 24.94 12.30 3.69
CA ARG A 53 25.22 13.03 2.44
C ARG A 53 24.36 12.56 1.26
N THR A 54 23.85 11.33 1.32
CA THR A 54 22.97 10.76 0.28
C THR A 54 21.51 11.19 0.44
N MET A 55 21.09 11.60 1.64
CA MET A 55 19.69 11.86 1.98
C MET A 55 19.05 12.97 1.14
N PRO A 56 19.70 14.14 0.90
CA PRO A 56 19.08 15.20 0.11
C PRO A 56 18.70 14.75 -1.30
N PHE A 57 19.54 13.92 -1.94
CA PHE A 57 19.28 13.40 -3.30
C PHE A 57 18.12 12.40 -3.32
N ILE A 58 18.03 11.53 -2.32
CA ILE A 58 16.97 10.52 -2.20
C ILE A 58 15.62 11.18 -1.88
N PHE A 59 15.60 12.13 -0.93
CA PHE A 59 14.38 12.87 -0.60
C PHE A 59 13.94 13.78 -1.74
N ALA A 60 14.87 14.44 -2.44
CA ALA A 60 14.53 15.25 -3.61
C ALA A 60 13.94 14.39 -4.73
N ASN A 61 14.50 13.22 -5.00
CA ASN A 61 13.95 12.29 -5.98
C ASN A 61 12.52 11.86 -5.62
N GLU A 62 12.28 11.41 -4.39
CA GLU A 62 10.93 10.99 -3.99
C GLU A 62 9.93 12.15 -4.04
N ALA A 63 10.28 13.30 -3.43
CA ALA A 63 9.37 14.43 -3.32
C ALA A 63 9.02 15.03 -4.69
N LEU A 64 10.00 15.27 -5.56
CA LEU A 64 9.74 15.85 -6.88
C LEU A 64 8.89 14.92 -7.76
N LEU A 65 9.16 13.61 -7.68
CA LEU A 65 8.36 12.61 -8.38
C LEU A 65 6.92 12.55 -7.85
N ASP A 66 6.72 12.61 -6.54
CA ASP A 66 5.39 12.58 -5.95
C ASP A 66 4.57 13.81 -6.36
N VAL A 67 5.16 15.01 -6.37
CA VAL A 67 4.49 16.21 -6.90
C VAL A 67 4.08 15.99 -8.36
N ALA A 68 4.97 15.45 -9.20
CA ALA A 68 4.70 15.22 -10.61
C ALA A 68 3.56 14.20 -10.84
N ASN A 69 3.63 13.02 -10.20
CA ASN A 69 2.68 11.94 -10.40
C ASN A 69 1.30 12.27 -9.81
N TYR A 70 1.25 12.74 -8.56
CA TYR A 70 0.00 13.11 -7.91
C TYR A 70 -0.57 14.43 -8.44
N GLY A 71 0.24 15.28 -9.08
CA GLY A 71 -0.26 16.48 -9.76
C GLY A 71 -1.01 16.21 -11.07
N VAL A 72 -0.78 15.06 -11.71
CA VAL A 72 -1.44 14.68 -12.97
C VAL A 72 -2.74 13.91 -12.73
N MET A 73 -2.78 13.09 -11.68
CA MET A 73 -3.83 12.09 -11.47
C MET A 73 -5.25 12.67 -11.28
N PRO A 74 -5.51 13.66 -10.40
CA PRO A 74 -6.87 14.06 -10.03
C PRO A 74 -7.67 14.67 -11.19
N ASN A 75 -6.96 15.38 -12.04
CA ASN A 75 -7.50 16.20 -13.11
C ASN A 75 -7.59 15.43 -14.44
N MET A 76 -7.02 14.23 -14.51
CA MET A 76 -6.97 13.44 -15.75
C MET A 76 -8.37 13.15 -16.31
N ILE A 77 -9.39 12.97 -15.46
CA ILE A 77 -10.77 12.77 -15.93
C ILE A 77 -11.27 13.94 -16.78
N ILE A 78 -10.95 15.16 -16.38
CA ILE A 78 -11.34 16.37 -17.08
C ILE A 78 -10.61 16.43 -18.43
N TYR A 79 -9.34 16.04 -18.45
CA TYR A 79 -8.56 15.98 -19.69
C TYR A 79 -9.12 14.94 -20.67
N LEU A 80 -9.46 13.74 -20.21
CA LEU A 80 -10.05 12.68 -21.06
C LEU A 80 -11.41 13.08 -21.64
N VAL A 81 -12.28 13.66 -20.80
CA VAL A 81 -13.61 14.11 -21.25
C VAL A 81 -13.50 15.32 -22.19
N LYS A 82 -12.73 16.37 -21.81
CA LYS A 82 -12.70 17.63 -22.57
C LYS A 82 -11.77 17.63 -23.78
N LYS A 83 -10.65 16.89 -23.76
CA LYS A 83 -9.66 16.89 -24.85
C LYS A 83 -9.71 15.64 -25.72
N TYR A 84 -10.03 14.50 -25.13
CA TYR A 84 -10.22 13.26 -25.88
C TYR A 84 -11.67 13.02 -26.30
N GLY A 85 -12.64 13.80 -25.78
CA GLY A 85 -14.05 13.64 -26.13
C GLY A 85 -14.61 12.28 -25.71
N MET A 86 -13.98 11.64 -24.71
CA MET A 86 -14.40 10.33 -24.20
C MET A 86 -15.71 10.45 -23.44
N GLU A 87 -16.52 9.39 -23.52
CA GLU A 87 -17.64 9.26 -22.60
C GLU A 87 -17.13 9.12 -21.16
N THR A 88 -17.88 9.66 -20.21
CA THR A 88 -17.52 9.66 -18.78
C THR A 88 -17.32 8.24 -18.23
N ALA A 89 -18.10 7.26 -18.71
CA ALA A 89 -17.94 5.85 -18.36
C ALA A 89 -16.58 5.30 -18.84
N ASP A 90 -16.26 5.46 -20.12
CA ASP A 90 -15.00 5.00 -20.73
C ASP A 90 -13.79 5.67 -20.07
N ALA A 91 -13.83 7.00 -19.90
CA ALA A 91 -12.75 7.75 -19.27
C ALA A 91 -12.52 7.27 -17.82
N THR A 92 -13.59 7.04 -17.06
CA THR A 92 -13.49 6.53 -15.69
C THR A 92 -12.93 5.11 -15.65
N GLN A 93 -13.35 4.24 -16.58
CA GLN A 93 -12.84 2.88 -16.71
C GLN A 93 -11.32 2.88 -16.94
N ILE A 94 -10.83 3.73 -17.85
CA ILE A 94 -9.40 3.89 -18.14
C ILE A 94 -8.64 4.36 -16.89
N LEU A 95 -9.17 5.32 -16.14
CA LEU A 95 -8.51 5.81 -14.93
C LEU A 95 -8.47 4.80 -13.80
N PHE A 96 -9.50 3.96 -13.68
CA PHE A 96 -9.49 2.84 -12.75
C PHE A 96 -8.46 1.77 -13.15
N LEU A 97 -8.32 1.46 -14.44
CA LEU A 97 -7.24 0.58 -14.92
C LEU A 97 -5.86 1.20 -14.67
N TRP A 98 -5.71 2.50 -14.91
CA TRP A 98 -4.45 3.20 -14.65
C TRP A 98 -4.11 3.17 -13.16
N SER A 99 -5.07 3.49 -12.28
CA SER A 99 -4.89 3.39 -10.82
C SER A 99 -4.52 1.97 -10.39
N ALA A 100 -5.18 0.96 -10.96
CA ALA A 100 -4.85 -0.44 -10.70
C ALA A 100 -3.39 -0.75 -11.05
N THR A 101 -2.90 -0.27 -12.19
CA THR A 101 -1.50 -0.44 -12.58
C THR A 101 -0.55 0.30 -11.64
N VAL A 102 -0.83 1.57 -11.29
CA VAL A 102 -0.01 2.37 -10.36
C VAL A 102 0.15 1.69 -9.00
N TYR A 103 -0.89 1.02 -8.49
CA TYR A 103 -0.81 0.29 -7.23
C TYR A 103 -0.16 -1.11 -7.34
N LEU A 104 -0.20 -1.75 -8.51
CA LEU A 104 0.36 -3.09 -8.71
C LEU A 104 1.87 -3.06 -9.00
N PHE A 105 2.31 -2.14 -9.86
CA PHE A 105 3.69 -2.09 -10.35
C PHE A 105 4.75 -1.94 -9.24
N PRO A 106 4.57 -1.16 -8.17
CA PRO A 106 5.53 -1.12 -7.07
C PRO A 106 5.83 -2.51 -6.49
N THR A 107 4.81 -3.36 -6.36
CA THR A 107 4.99 -4.72 -5.85
C THR A 107 5.79 -5.58 -6.83
N LEU A 108 5.44 -5.54 -8.11
CA LEU A 108 6.16 -6.29 -9.16
C LEU A 108 7.62 -5.83 -9.30
N CYS A 109 7.85 -4.52 -9.28
CA CYS A 109 9.18 -3.92 -9.34
C CYS A 109 10.02 -4.27 -8.10
N ALA A 110 9.44 -4.26 -6.89
CA ALA A 110 10.13 -4.70 -5.69
C ALA A 110 10.63 -6.14 -5.82
N LEU A 111 9.77 -7.04 -6.31
CA LEU A 111 10.09 -8.45 -6.49
C LEU A 111 11.22 -8.66 -7.52
N ILE A 112 11.20 -7.93 -8.63
CA ILE A 112 12.25 -7.98 -9.65
C ILE A 112 13.57 -7.39 -9.11
N ALA A 113 13.50 -6.29 -8.37
CA ALA A 113 14.65 -5.65 -7.74
C ALA A 113 15.32 -6.57 -6.73
N ASP A 114 14.52 -7.22 -5.88
CA ASP A 114 14.98 -8.12 -4.84
C ASP A 114 15.49 -9.46 -5.39
N SER A 115 15.10 -9.87 -6.60
CA SER A 115 15.48 -11.18 -7.16
C SER A 115 16.58 -11.12 -8.24
N TYR A 116 16.66 -10.03 -9.01
CA TYR A 116 17.54 -9.98 -10.20
C TYR A 116 18.36 -8.69 -10.34
N ILE A 117 17.72 -7.53 -10.20
CA ILE A 117 18.29 -6.25 -10.70
C ILE A 117 19.01 -5.45 -9.59
N GLY A 118 18.52 -5.51 -8.36
CA GLY A 118 18.94 -4.66 -7.25
C GLY A 118 18.23 -3.30 -7.22
N LYS A 119 18.07 -2.74 -6.02
CA LYS A 119 17.30 -1.52 -5.74
C LYS A 119 17.76 -0.29 -6.54
N PHE A 120 19.08 -0.04 -6.60
CA PHE A 120 19.63 1.12 -7.32
C PHE A 120 19.25 1.12 -8.81
N TRP A 121 19.43 -0.02 -9.48
CA TRP A 121 19.16 -0.15 -10.91
C TRP A 121 17.66 -0.13 -11.20
N MET A 122 16.83 -0.66 -10.29
CA MET A 122 15.37 -0.55 -10.41
C MET A 122 14.89 0.90 -10.32
N ILE A 123 15.42 1.69 -9.35
CA ILE A 123 15.10 3.12 -9.24
C ILE A 123 15.57 3.88 -10.48
N ALA A 124 16.80 3.63 -10.95
CA ALA A 124 17.34 4.27 -12.15
C ALA A 124 16.49 3.99 -13.40
N PHE A 125 16.09 2.72 -13.60
CA PHE A 125 15.15 2.33 -14.65
C PHE A 125 13.81 3.06 -14.50
N GLY A 126 13.25 3.08 -13.28
CA GLY A 126 12.00 3.76 -12.97
C GLY A 126 12.05 5.25 -13.31
N CYS A 127 13.14 5.96 -12.96
CA CYS A 127 13.33 7.38 -13.28
C CYS A 127 13.28 7.64 -14.79
N LEU A 128 14.01 6.85 -15.59
CA LEU A 128 14.05 7.02 -17.04
C LEU A 128 12.68 6.75 -17.69
N ILE A 129 12.01 5.67 -17.27
CA ILE A 129 10.70 5.29 -17.78
C ILE A 129 9.61 6.28 -17.36
N ASN A 130 9.67 6.81 -16.14
CA ASN A 130 8.71 7.82 -15.66
C ASN A 130 8.85 9.14 -16.44
N ILE A 131 10.09 9.60 -16.69
CA ILE A 131 10.32 10.79 -17.52
C ILE A 131 9.74 10.57 -18.91
N LEU A 132 10.02 9.43 -19.54
CA LEU A 132 9.49 9.10 -20.86
C LEU A 132 7.96 9.16 -20.87
N GLY A 133 7.31 8.53 -19.89
CA GLY A 133 5.86 8.56 -19.75
C GLY A 133 5.29 9.98 -19.58
N MET A 134 5.92 10.79 -18.73
CA MET A 134 5.53 12.19 -18.50
C MET A 134 5.73 13.07 -19.73
N VAL A 135 6.84 12.90 -20.46
CA VAL A 135 7.10 13.63 -21.70
C VAL A 135 6.08 13.24 -22.77
N LEU A 136 5.74 11.96 -22.93
CA LEU A 136 4.71 11.53 -23.87
C LEU A 136 3.34 12.12 -23.53
N LEU A 137 2.98 12.13 -22.24
CA LEU A 137 1.76 12.79 -21.78
C LEU A 137 1.79 14.30 -22.06
N TRP A 138 2.91 14.96 -21.82
CA TRP A 138 3.06 16.39 -22.11
C TRP A 138 2.94 16.69 -23.62
N LEU A 139 3.56 15.86 -24.47
CA LEU A 139 3.45 15.96 -25.92
C LEU A 139 2.01 15.81 -26.40
N SER A 140 1.20 14.97 -25.74
CA SER A 140 -0.22 14.83 -26.06
C SER A 140 -1.00 16.14 -25.87
N ALA A 141 -0.62 17.00 -24.91
CA ALA A 141 -1.24 18.31 -24.71
C ALA A 141 -0.63 19.41 -25.60
N MET A 142 0.66 19.30 -25.92
CA MET A 142 1.39 20.30 -26.70
C MET A 142 1.07 20.24 -28.20
N ILE A 143 1.04 19.04 -28.78
CA ILE A 143 0.78 18.84 -30.20
C ILE A 143 -0.74 18.88 -30.41
N PRO A 144 -1.31 19.85 -31.14
CA PRO A 144 -2.76 19.92 -31.35
C PRO A 144 -3.30 18.61 -31.94
N GLN A 145 -2.66 18.11 -32.99
CA GLN A 145 -3.04 16.88 -33.69
C GLN A 145 -3.01 15.60 -32.82
N ALA A 146 -2.40 15.65 -31.64
CA ALA A 146 -2.37 14.52 -30.70
C ALA A 146 -3.66 14.37 -29.87
N THR A 147 -4.59 15.32 -29.97
CA THR A 147 -5.92 15.23 -29.35
C THR A 147 -7.03 15.37 -30.40
N PRO A 148 -8.16 14.65 -30.27
CA PRO A 148 -9.24 14.69 -31.25
C PRO A 148 -10.10 15.96 -31.19
N CYS A 149 -10.12 16.68 -30.07
CA CYS A 149 -10.99 17.84 -29.88
C CYS A 149 -10.25 19.18 -29.98
N HIS A 150 -10.72 20.05 -30.87
CA HIS A 150 -10.21 21.41 -31.10
C HIS A 150 -11.33 22.44 -31.14
N GLU A 151 -11.20 23.48 -30.30
CA GLU A 151 -12.01 24.72 -30.34
C GLU A 151 -13.52 24.53 -30.58
N ASN A 152 -14.09 23.42 -30.04
CA ASN A 152 -15.51 22.99 -30.04
C ASN A 152 -15.93 21.93 -31.08
N ALA A 153 -15.04 21.45 -31.93
CA ALA A 153 -15.28 20.27 -32.78
C ALA A 153 -14.46 19.07 -32.28
N CYS A 154 -15.12 17.93 -32.05
CA CYS A 154 -14.47 16.66 -31.71
C CYS A 154 -14.58 15.71 -32.89
N ALA A 155 -13.44 15.31 -33.46
CA ALA A 155 -13.39 14.21 -34.41
C ALA A 155 -13.41 12.86 -33.66
N PRO A 156 -13.76 11.74 -34.34
CA PRO A 156 -13.55 10.41 -33.79
C PRO A 156 -12.08 10.21 -33.39
N GLN A 157 -11.86 9.57 -32.24
CA GLN A 157 -10.52 9.28 -31.72
C GLN A 157 -9.75 8.40 -32.70
N THR A 158 -8.52 8.80 -33.05
CA THR A 158 -7.65 7.97 -33.89
C THR A 158 -6.85 6.98 -33.03
N LEU A 159 -6.49 5.83 -33.62
CA LEU A 159 -5.71 4.80 -32.93
C LEU A 159 -4.37 5.32 -32.40
N SER A 160 -3.73 6.26 -33.11
CA SER A 160 -2.45 6.87 -32.71
C SER A 160 -2.58 7.79 -31.50
N GLN A 161 -3.69 8.54 -31.39
CA GLN A 161 -3.95 9.42 -30.24
C GLN A 161 -4.20 8.60 -28.97
N LEU A 162 -4.97 7.51 -29.09
CA LEU A 162 -5.24 6.59 -27.99
C LEU A 162 -3.99 5.80 -27.59
N SER A 163 -3.21 5.32 -28.56
CA SER A 163 -1.97 4.60 -28.26
C SER A 163 -0.93 5.47 -27.56
N LEU A 164 -0.81 6.75 -27.94
CA LEU A 164 0.04 7.72 -27.25
C LEU A 164 -0.41 7.91 -25.79
N LEU A 165 -1.72 8.10 -25.55
CA LEU A 165 -2.28 8.22 -24.21
C LEU A 165 -2.01 6.98 -23.38
N TYR A 166 -2.39 5.80 -23.85
CA TYR A 166 -2.21 4.55 -23.10
C TYR A 166 -0.74 4.23 -22.84
N ALA A 167 0.14 4.46 -23.83
CA ALA A 167 1.58 4.31 -23.63
C ALA A 167 2.10 5.24 -22.53
N SER A 168 1.66 6.51 -22.52
CA SER A 168 2.06 7.48 -21.50
C SER A 168 1.63 7.04 -20.09
N LEU A 169 0.37 6.66 -19.89
CA LEU A 169 -0.19 6.22 -18.61
C LEU A 169 0.49 4.93 -18.12
N PHE A 170 0.74 3.98 -19.02
CA PHE A 170 1.43 2.73 -18.70
C PHE A 170 2.88 3.00 -18.27
N LEU A 171 3.62 3.81 -19.04
CA LEU A 171 5.01 4.15 -18.72
C LEU A 171 5.12 4.94 -17.40
N ILE A 172 4.21 5.87 -17.11
CA ILE A 172 4.14 6.55 -15.81
C ILE A 172 3.94 5.51 -14.70
N SER A 173 3.06 4.52 -14.88
CA SER A 173 2.79 3.48 -13.87
C SER A 173 4.01 2.59 -13.60
N VAL A 174 4.67 2.11 -14.66
CA VAL A 174 5.90 1.29 -14.55
C VAL A 174 7.03 2.10 -13.91
N GLY A 175 7.23 3.34 -14.36
CA GLY A 175 8.29 4.22 -13.88
C GLY A 175 8.11 4.56 -12.40
N SER A 176 6.90 4.99 -12.02
CA SER A 176 6.52 5.25 -10.64
C SER A 176 6.66 4.00 -9.76
N GLY A 177 6.25 2.82 -10.26
CA GLY A 177 6.42 1.54 -9.58
C GLY A 177 7.88 1.20 -9.30
N GLY A 178 8.75 1.35 -10.31
CA GLY A 178 10.19 1.12 -10.16
C GLY A 178 10.82 1.96 -9.06
N ILE A 179 10.45 3.24 -8.98
CA ILE A 179 11.01 4.16 -7.98
C ILE A 179 10.43 3.84 -6.59
N ARG A 180 9.11 3.92 -6.43
CA ARG A 180 8.42 3.76 -5.12
C ARG A 180 8.66 2.42 -4.46
N SER A 181 8.87 1.36 -5.25
CA SER A 181 9.17 0.03 -4.74
C SER A 181 10.44 -0.05 -3.90
N CYS A 182 11.42 0.81 -4.21
CA CYS A 182 12.79 0.66 -3.74
C CYS A 182 13.34 1.89 -3.01
N THR A 183 12.84 3.11 -3.25
CA THR A 183 13.47 4.36 -2.74
C THR A 183 13.63 4.36 -1.22
N ALA A 184 12.58 4.05 -0.47
CA ALA A 184 12.59 4.08 0.99
C ALA A 184 13.60 3.06 1.56
N ALA A 185 13.58 1.83 1.04
CA ALA A 185 14.52 0.79 1.44
C ALA A 185 15.96 1.11 1.02
N PHE A 186 16.14 1.71 -0.16
CA PHE A 186 17.45 2.10 -0.68
C PHE A 186 18.10 3.20 0.17
N GLY A 187 17.32 4.17 0.65
CA GLY A 187 17.83 5.21 1.55
C GLY A 187 18.15 4.68 2.95
N ALA A 188 17.34 3.77 3.49
CA ALA A 188 17.66 3.07 4.73
C ALA A 188 19.00 2.31 4.65
N ASP A 189 19.27 1.64 3.52
CA ASP A 189 20.53 0.92 3.27
C ASP A 189 21.76 1.86 3.33
N GLN A 190 21.61 3.15 2.97
CA GLN A 190 22.71 4.12 3.01
C GLN A 190 23.15 4.48 4.43
N LEU A 191 22.22 4.46 5.40
CA LEU A 191 22.49 4.84 6.80
C LEU A 191 23.00 3.66 7.62
N THR A 192 22.41 2.48 7.39
CA THR A 192 22.70 1.24 8.13
C THR A 192 24.08 0.69 7.83
N THR A 193 24.60 0.86 6.61
CA THR A 193 25.89 0.27 6.22
C THR A 193 27.12 1.00 6.81
N ILE A 194 27.00 2.29 7.16
CA ILE A 194 28.11 3.06 7.76
C ILE A 194 28.07 3.03 9.28
N THR A 195 26.87 3.06 9.85
CA THR A 195 26.70 3.10 11.30
C THR A 195 26.69 1.66 11.81
N HIS A 196 27.88 1.08 12.04
CA HIS A 196 28.03 -0.26 12.65
C HIS A 196 27.22 -0.42 13.96
N LYS A 197 26.83 0.69 14.60
CA LYS A 197 25.80 0.76 15.63
C LYS A 197 24.44 1.01 14.98
N CYS A 198 23.69 -0.07 14.76
CA CYS A 198 22.32 -0.03 14.28
C CYS A 198 21.42 0.63 15.35
N GLY A 199 21.22 1.94 15.25
CA GLY A 199 20.27 2.65 16.09
C GLY A 199 18.88 2.54 15.46
N VAL A 200 18.00 1.69 16.00
CA VAL A 200 16.56 1.64 15.62
C VAL A 200 15.96 3.05 15.56
N LYS A 201 16.32 3.90 16.52
CA LYS A 201 15.95 5.33 16.59
C LYS A 201 16.38 6.16 15.38
N LEU A 202 17.53 5.86 14.76
CA LEU A 202 17.99 6.57 13.56
C LEU A 202 17.13 6.19 12.35
N LEU A 203 16.80 4.91 12.22
CA LEU A 203 15.97 4.40 11.14
C LEU A 203 14.53 4.91 11.24
N GLU A 204 13.97 4.97 12.45
CA GLU A 204 12.66 5.59 12.72
C GLU A 204 12.65 7.07 12.30
N LYS A 205 13.68 7.84 12.68
CA LYS A 205 13.81 9.25 12.26
C LYS A 205 13.91 9.39 10.75
N TYR A 206 14.65 8.51 10.08
CA TYR A 206 14.76 8.50 8.61
C TYR A 206 13.39 8.29 7.96
N PHE A 207 12.66 7.26 8.36
CA PHE A 207 11.33 6.98 7.81
C PHE A 207 10.33 8.10 8.14
N GLY A 208 10.39 8.68 9.34
CA GLY A 208 9.58 9.84 9.70
C GLY A 208 9.79 11.03 8.75
N TRP A 209 11.04 11.40 8.48
CA TRP A 209 11.35 12.46 7.50
C TRP A 209 10.98 12.09 6.07
N PHE A 210 11.22 10.84 5.66
CA PHE A 210 10.85 10.34 4.33
C PHE A 210 9.35 10.51 4.07
N TYR A 211 8.51 10.03 4.99
CA TYR A 211 7.06 10.14 4.87
C TYR A 211 6.55 11.59 5.02
N PHE A 212 7.21 12.42 5.83
CA PHE A 212 6.89 13.85 5.91
C PHE A 212 7.09 14.55 4.54
N PHE A 213 8.25 14.38 3.91
CA PHE A 213 8.53 14.99 2.60
C PHE A 213 7.62 14.46 1.50
N SER A 214 7.38 13.14 1.47
CA SER A 214 6.42 12.54 0.52
C SER A 214 5.01 13.09 0.72
N SER A 215 4.52 13.17 1.96
CA SER A 215 3.17 13.70 2.25
C SER A 215 3.01 15.17 1.84
N MET A 216 4.01 16.00 2.10
CA MET A 216 4.03 17.40 1.64
C MET A 216 4.04 17.50 0.11
N ALA A 217 4.83 16.66 -0.57
CA ALA A 217 4.88 16.60 -2.02
C ALA A 217 3.52 16.22 -2.64
N ILE A 218 2.86 15.19 -2.10
CA ILE A 218 1.52 14.78 -2.54
C ILE A 218 0.53 15.95 -2.40
N MET A 219 0.54 16.64 -1.25
CA MET A 219 -0.33 17.80 -1.02
C MET A 219 -0.08 18.93 -2.03
N VAL A 220 1.18 19.23 -2.34
CA VAL A 220 1.54 20.24 -3.36
C VAL A 220 1.09 19.80 -4.75
N GLY A 221 1.26 18.53 -5.12
CA GLY A 221 0.79 18.00 -6.41
C GLY A 221 -0.73 18.15 -6.57
N MET A 222 -1.49 17.65 -5.60
CA MET A 222 -2.96 17.61 -5.66
C MET A 222 -3.62 19.00 -5.52
N THR A 223 -2.87 20.04 -5.15
CA THR A 223 -3.36 21.43 -5.03
C THR A 223 -2.74 22.34 -6.07
N VAL A 224 -1.43 22.62 -5.99
CA VAL A 224 -0.75 23.62 -6.82
C VAL A 224 -0.69 23.19 -8.28
N VAL A 225 -0.31 21.94 -8.58
CA VAL A 225 -0.23 21.46 -9.98
C VAL A 225 -1.62 21.36 -10.59
N VAL A 226 -2.60 20.89 -9.83
CA VAL A 226 -4.02 20.85 -10.23
C VAL A 226 -4.55 22.26 -10.53
N TYR A 227 -4.21 23.25 -9.68
CA TYR A 227 -4.55 24.65 -9.91
C TYR A 227 -3.94 25.18 -11.21
N ILE A 228 -2.64 24.94 -11.44
CA ILE A 228 -1.95 25.33 -12.69
C ILE A 228 -2.64 24.73 -13.92
N GLN A 229 -3.05 23.46 -13.85
CA GLN A 229 -3.75 22.78 -14.96
C GLN A 229 -5.12 23.41 -15.25
N GLU A 230 -5.89 23.76 -14.22
CA GLU A 230 -7.20 24.40 -14.41
C GLU A 230 -7.09 25.86 -14.87
N THR A 231 -6.13 26.63 -14.35
CA THR A 231 -6.01 28.07 -14.68
C THR A 231 -5.21 28.35 -15.94
N TRP A 232 -4.07 27.65 -16.13
CA TRP A 232 -3.11 27.93 -17.21
C TRP A 232 -3.11 26.83 -18.28
N GLY A 233 -3.93 25.79 -18.08
CA GLY A 233 -4.17 24.73 -19.05
C GLY A 233 -3.17 23.57 -18.98
N TRP A 234 -3.57 22.48 -19.63
CA TRP A 234 -2.86 21.18 -19.64
C TRP A 234 -1.45 21.25 -20.21
N ARG A 235 -1.21 22.15 -21.17
CA ARG A 235 0.11 22.37 -21.79
C ARG A 235 1.17 22.75 -20.77
N ILE A 236 0.83 23.69 -19.88
CA ILE A 236 1.73 24.15 -18.83
C ILE A 236 1.74 23.16 -17.68
N GLY A 237 0.56 22.69 -17.25
CA GLY A 237 0.44 21.74 -16.14
C GLY A 237 1.21 20.43 -16.33
N PHE A 238 1.08 19.78 -17.50
CA PHE A 238 1.85 18.57 -17.80
C PHE A 238 3.34 18.86 -18.05
N GLY A 239 3.67 20.05 -18.56
CA GLY A 239 5.07 20.48 -18.71
C GLY A 239 5.78 20.65 -17.37
N VAL A 240 5.11 21.24 -16.38
CA VAL A 240 5.60 21.33 -15.00
C VAL A 240 5.81 19.93 -14.42
N ALA A 241 4.87 19.00 -14.59
CA ALA A 241 5.03 17.62 -14.14
C ALA A 241 6.21 16.91 -14.80
N ALA A 242 6.40 17.07 -16.12
CA ALA A 242 7.53 16.50 -16.85
C ALA A 242 8.89 17.09 -16.40
N LEU A 243 8.94 18.41 -16.16
CA LEU A 243 10.13 19.07 -15.62
C LEU A 243 10.47 18.57 -14.22
N LEU A 244 9.48 18.42 -13.33
CA LEU A 244 9.68 17.89 -11.98
C LEU A 244 10.18 16.45 -12.02
N ALA A 245 9.63 15.60 -12.90
CA ALA A 245 10.13 14.24 -13.11
C ALA A 245 11.57 14.22 -13.64
N LEU A 246 11.95 15.16 -14.52
CA LEU A 246 13.32 15.30 -14.98
C LEU A 246 14.27 15.70 -13.84
N LEU A 247 13.88 16.71 -13.06
CA LEU A 247 14.66 17.17 -11.89
C LEU A 247 14.81 16.07 -10.84
N SER A 248 13.78 15.26 -10.63
CA SER A 248 13.82 14.07 -9.78
C SER A 248 14.94 13.12 -10.21
N ALA A 249 14.95 12.72 -11.48
CA ALA A 249 15.98 11.80 -11.97
C ALA A 249 17.38 12.42 -11.91
N VAL A 250 17.53 13.70 -12.26
CA VAL A 250 18.81 14.41 -12.17
C VAL A 250 19.32 14.38 -10.73
N ALA A 251 18.47 14.69 -9.74
CA ALA A 251 18.84 14.61 -8.33
C ALA A 251 19.31 13.19 -7.94
N PHE A 252 18.59 12.15 -8.36
CA PHE A 252 18.99 10.77 -8.08
C PHE A 252 20.35 10.41 -8.70
N PHE A 253 20.57 10.73 -9.98
CA PHE A 253 21.81 10.40 -10.69
C PHE A 253 23.01 11.23 -10.21
N LEU A 254 22.81 12.48 -9.79
CA LEU A 254 23.86 13.30 -9.16
C LEU A 254 24.37 12.69 -7.85
N GLY A 255 23.51 12.00 -7.11
CA GLY A 255 23.88 11.25 -5.90
C GLY A 255 24.56 9.89 -6.17
N SER A 256 24.53 9.38 -7.41
CA SER A 256 25.06 8.07 -7.81
C SER A 256 26.48 7.73 -7.30
N PRO A 257 27.49 8.62 -7.38
CA PRO A 257 28.84 8.31 -6.88
C PRO A 257 28.91 8.15 -5.36
N LEU A 258 27.93 8.70 -4.63
CA LEU A 258 27.86 8.65 -3.17
C LEU A 258 27.16 7.39 -2.67
N TYR A 259 26.36 6.69 -3.49
CA TYR A 259 25.55 5.58 -3.00
C TYR A 259 26.30 4.26 -2.80
N ILE A 260 25.85 3.51 -1.79
CA ILE A 260 26.18 2.11 -1.54
C ILE A 260 25.17 1.23 -2.28
N ARG A 261 25.67 0.20 -2.99
CA ARG A 261 24.87 -0.75 -3.77
C ARG A 261 25.06 -2.15 -3.20
N LEU A 262 24.01 -2.70 -2.63
CA LEU A 262 24.00 -4.04 -2.02
C LEU A 262 23.74 -5.11 -3.08
N LYS A 263 24.32 -6.31 -2.88
CA LYS A 263 24.01 -7.49 -3.71
C LYS A 263 22.60 -8.02 -3.42
N VAL A 264 22.01 -8.59 -4.46
CA VAL A 264 20.67 -9.18 -4.48
C VAL A 264 20.68 -10.52 -3.72
N LYS A 265 19.61 -10.82 -2.96
CA LYS A 265 19.40 -12.13 -2.31
C LYS A 265 18.38 -12.95 -3.12
N ALA A 266 18.36 -14.27 -2.99
CA ALA A 266 17.38 -15.10 -3.72
C ALA A 266 15.93 -14.74 -3.34
N GLY A 267 15.04 -14.66 -4.34
CA GLY A 267 13.70 -14.09 -4.22
C GLY A 267 12.62 -14.99 -3.57
N LEU A 268 11.76 -14.36 -2.77
CA LEU A 268 10.63 -14.98 -2.05
C LEU A 268 9.62 -15.71 -2.95
N LEU A 269 9.29 -15.13 -4.11
CA LEU A 269 8.34 -15.74 -5.05
C LEU A 269 8.91 -16.99 -5.73
N THR A 270 10.21 -17.01 -5.99
CA THR A 270 10.88 -18.22 -6.48
C THR A 270 10.72 -19.34 -5.45
N GLY A 271 10.87 -19.03 -4.15
CA GLY A 271 10.58 -19.97 -3.07
C GLY A 271 9.13 -20.46 -3.04
N SER A 272 8.15 -19.56 -3.19
CA SER A 272 6.73 -19.92 -3.24
C SER A 272 6.39 -20.81 -4.45
N ALA A 273 6.93 -20.49 -5.63
CA ALA A 273 6.75 -21.30 -6.84
C ALA A 273 7.43 -22.67 -6.72
N GLN A 274 8.63 -22.71 -6.13
CA GLN A 274 9.34 -23.95 -5.80
C GLN A 274 8.49 -24.87 -4.92
N VAL A 275 7.86 -24.33 -3.87
CA VAL A 275 6.98 -25.10 -2.98
C VAL A 275 5.80 -25.70 -3.74
N LEU A 276 5.13 -24.91 -4.59
CA LEU A 276 4.00 -25.42 -5.39
C LEU A 276 4.44 -26.52 -6.38
N VAL A 277 5.54 -26.31 -7.08
CA VAL A 277 6.09 -27.29 -8.04
C VAL A 277 6.56 -28.56 -7.33
N ALA A 278 7.30 -28.44 -6.22
CA ALA A 278 7.77 -29.56 -5.42
C ALA A 278 6.59 -30.34 -4.83
N CYS A 279 5.57 -29.66 -4.30
CA CYS A 279 4.34 -30.27 -3.80
C CYS A 279 3.63 -31.08 -4.90
N TYR A 280 3.49 -30.51 -6.10
CA TYR A 280 2.86 -31.20 -7.23
C TYR A 280 3.65 -32.43 -7.67
N ARG A 281 4.98 -32.33 -7.76
CA ARG A 281 5.87 -33.48 -8.07
C ARG A 281 5.77 -34.58 -7.02
N LYS A 282 5.66 -34.20 -5.75
CA LYS A 282 5.53 -35.10 -4.58
C LYS A 282 4.08 -35.45 -4.23
N ARG A 283 3.12 -35.24 -5.14
CA ARG A 283 1.68 -35.52 -4.89
C ARG A 283 1.37 -36.97 -4.55
N HIS A 284 2.23 -37.90 -4.95
CA HIS A 284 2.09 -39.34 -4.69
C HIS A 284 2.55 -39.76 -3.28
N ILE A 285 3.17 -38.86 -2.51
CA ILE A 285 3.65 -39.17 -1.16
C ILE A 285 2.52 -39.12 -0.15
N ASN A 286 2.41 -40.18 0.66
CA ASN A 286 1.58 -40.20 1.86
C ASN A 286 2.40 -39.74 3.06
N LEU A 287 1.97 -38.64 3.69
CA LEU A 287 2.61 -38.07 4.87
C LEU A 287 2.26 -38.92 6.10
N SER A 288 3.23 -39.63 6.66
CA SER A 288 3.09 -40.42 7.88
C SER A 288 3.67 -39.69 9.10
N SER A 289 3.42 -40.17 10.30
CA SER A 289 4.04 -39.63 11.52
C SER A 289 5.57 -39.75 11.55
N HIS A 290 6.16 -40.61 10.71
CA HIS A 290 7.61 -40.86 10.64
C HIS A 290 8.29 -40.12 9.47
N THR A 291 7.58 -39.21 8.79
CA THR A 291 8.14 -38.44 7.69
C THR A 291 9.15 -37.42 8.22
N ARG A 292 10.41 -37.50 7.75
CA ARG A 292 11.43 -36.48 8.01
C ARG A 292 11.24 -35.29 7.07
N TYR A 293 11.41 -34.08 7.60
CA TYR A 293 11.28 -32.84 6.86
C TYR A 293 12.63 -32.15 6.68
N HIS A 294 12.79 -31.43 5.56
CA HIS A 294 13.99 -30.67 5.26
C HIS A 294 13.93 -29.28 5.89
N HIS A 295 14.98 -28.91 6.63
CA HIS A 295 15.09 -27.63 7.34
C HIS A 295 16.26 -26.81 6.83
N SER A 296 16.15 -25.49 6.89
CA SER A 296 17.28 -24.60 6.65
C SER A 296 18.39 -24.81 7.70
N LYS A 297 19.66 -24.65 7.29
CA LYS A 297 20.83 -24.81 8.18
C LYS A 297 20.72 -23.82 9.37
N GLY A 298 20.82 -24.33 10.60
CA GLY A 298 20.73 -23.54 11.84
C GLY A 298 19.32 -23.22 12.34
N SER A 299 18.27 -23.71 11.67
CA SER A 299 16.88 -23.55 12.11
C SER A 299 16.51 -24.56 13.22
N ARG A 300 15.60 -24.18 14.12
CA ARG A 300 15.00 -25.14 15.08
C ARG A 300 14.21 -26.18 14.29
N GLN A 301 14.34 -27.47 14.63
CA GLN A 301 13.52 -28.54 14.05
C GLN A 301 12.06 -28.35 14.46
N ILE A 302 11.30 -27.64 13.63
CA ILE A 302 9.89 -27.31 13.86
C ILE A 302 9.04 -28.25 13.00
N HIS A 303 8.10 -28.99 13.60
CA HIS A 303 7.15 -29.74 12.80
C HIS A 303 6.29 -28.80 11.95
N PRO A 304 6.16 -29.02 10.63
CA PRO A 304 5.32 -28.20 9.78
C PRO A 304 3.86 -28.28 10.24
N SER A 305 3.14 -27.16 10.12
CA SER A 305 1.75 -27.03 10.57
C SER A 305 0.82 -28.02 9.86
N ASP A 306 -0.20 -28.52 10.55
CA ASP A 306 -1.25 -29.36 9.96
C ASP A 306 -2.22 -28.58 9.08
N ASN A 307 -2.24 -27.25 9.20
CA ASN A 307 -2.99 -26.40 8.29
C ASN A 307 -2.41 -26.50 6.88
N LEU A 308 -3.28 -26.71 5.88
CA LEU A 308 -2.88 -26.95 4.49
C LEU A 308 -1.84 -28.08 4.35
N ARG A 309 -2.03 -29.19 5.08
CA ARG A 309 -1.11 -30.34 5.17
C ARG A 309 -0.61 -30.87 3.82
N ILE A 310 -1.37 -30.69 2.74
CA ILE A 310 -0.96 -31.07 1.38
C ILE A 310 0.38 -30.41 1.00
N LEU A 311 0.61 -29.15 1.39
CA LEU A 311 1.84 -28.42 1.10
C LEU A 311 3.07 -29.00 1.84
N ASN A 312 2.88 -29.76 2.92
CA ASN A 312 3.99 -30.42 3.65
C ASN A 312 4.68 -31.49 2.79
N ARG A 313 4.07 -31.91 1.68
CA ARG A 313 4.71 -32.80 0.71
C ARG A 313 5.95 -32.18 0.08
N ALA A 314 6.00 -30.85 -0.08
CA ALA A 314 7.14 -30.15 -0.68
C ALA A 314 8.42 -30.25 0.16
N CYS A 315 8.29 -30.31 1.49
CA CYS A 315 9.42 -30.41 2.43
C CYS A 315 9.66 -31.83 2.95
N ALA A 316 8.88 -32.83 2.50
CA ALA A 316 9.07 -34.22 2.90
C ALA A 316 10.28 -34.85 2.20
N ILE A 317 11.20 -35.43 2.97
CA ILE A 317 12.42 -36.09 2.46
C ILE A 317 12.07 -37.52 2.02
N GLU A 318 12.30 -37.84 0.75
CA GLU A 318 12.14 -39.20 0.24
C GLU A 318 13.35 -40.09 0.60
N LYS A 319 13.17 -41.43 0.56
CA LYS A 319 14.22 -42.36 0.98
C LYS A 319 15.53 -42.20 0.21
N HIS A 320 15.45 -41.89 -1.08
CA HIS A 320 16.59 -41.71 -1.98
C HIS A 320 17.24 -40.32 -1.88
N GLU A 321 16.59 -39.36 -1.20
CA GLU A 321 17.11 -38.00 -0.97
C GLU A 321 17.82 -37.90 0.40
N ARG A 322 17.85 -38.99 1.17
CA ARG A 322 18.47 -38.98 2.50
C ARG A 322 19.98 -38.86 2.44
N ASP A 323 20.61 -39.55 1.50
CA ASP A 323 22.06 -39.58 1.40
C ASP A 323 22.57 -38.20 0.90
N SER A 324 21.91 -37.60 -0.10
CA SER A 324 22.24 -36.26 -0.60
C SER A 324 21.99 -35.11 0.39
N VAL A 325 21.01 -35.23 1.28
CA VAL A 325 20.80 -34.26 2.38
C VAL A 325 21.90 -34.36 3.44
N THR A 326 22.53 -35.54 3.58
CA THR A 326 23.57 -35.80 4.58
C THR A 326 24.96 -35.45 4.05
N ASP A 327 25.22 -35.64 2.76
CA ASP A 327 26.50 -35.40 2.08
C ASP A 327 26.72 -33.94 1.61
N GLU A 328 25.86 -33.01 2.03
CA GLU A 328 25.92 -31.58 1.67
C GLU A 328 25.87 -31.27 0.16
N GLU A 329 25.37 -32.18 -0.68
CA GLU A 329 25.18 -31.90 -2.11
C GLU A 329 24.15 -30.78 -2.35
N VAL A 330 24.28 -30.09 -3.49
CA VAL A 330 23.37 -29.01 -3.90
C VAL A 330 21.97 -29.61 -4.18
N ILE A 331 21.12 -29.60 -3.15
CA ILE A 331 19.72 -30.03 -3.25
C ILE A 331 18.99 -29.12 -4.25
N ASN A 332 18.32 -29.71 -5.24
CA ASN A 332 17.51 -28.96 -6.19
C ASN A 332 16.26 -28.38 -5.50
N PRO A 333 16.15 -27.05 -5.36
CA PRO A 333 15.06 -26.41 -4.60
C PRO A 333 13.68 -26.57 -5.26
N TRP A 334 13.62 -27.00 -6.52
CA TRP A 334 12.37 -27.31 -7.24
C TRP A 334 11.86 -28.75 -6.98
N ARG A 335 12.56 -29.55 -6.19
CA ARG A 335 12.18 -30.92 -5.83
C ARG A 335 12.00 -31.12 -4.33
N LEU A 336 12.84 -30.46 -3.53
CA LEU A 336 12.78 -30.50 -2.07
C LEU A 336 12.93 -29.07 -1.54
N CYS A 337 11.91 -28.59 -0.83
CA CYS A 337 11.89 -27.26 -0.21
C CYS A 337 12.12 -27.37 1.30
N THR A 338 12.47 -26.25 1.93
CA THR A 338 12.58 -26.17 3.39
C THR A 338 11.21 -26.02 4.04
N VAL A 339 11.08 -26.44 5.31
CA VAL A 339 9.85 -26.23 6.10
C VAL A 339 9.51 -24.74 6.20
N GLU A 340 10.52 -23.87 6.32
CA GLU A 340 10.34 -22.42 6.38
C GLU A 340 9.65 -21.87 5.12
N GLN A 341 10.10 -22.28 3.93
CA GLN A 341 9.46 -21.88 2.66
C GLN A 341 8.01 -22.38 2.55
N VAL A 342 7.73 -23.57 3.08
CA VAL A 342 6.37 -24.14 3.08
C VAL A 342 5.45 -23.36 4.02
N GLU A 343 5.91 -23.04 5.23
CA GLU A 343 5.14 -22.26 6.20
C GLU A 343 4.93 -20.81 5.74
N GLU A 344 5.91 -20.21 5.06
CA GLU A 344 5.77 -18.91 4.38
C GLU A 344 4.58 -18.92 3.42
N LEU A 345 4.52 -19.88 2.50
CA LEU A 345 3.42 -19.97 1.54
C LEU A 345 2.07 -20.22 2.23
N LYS A 346 2.03 -21.07 3.26
CA LYS A 346 0.81 -21.33 4.02
C LYS A 346 0.28 -20.10 4.73
N SER A 347 1.17 -19.33 5.37
CA SER A 347 0.79 -18.10 6.08
C SER A 347 0.14 -17.10 5.11
N LEU A 348 0.71 -16.95 3.91
CA LEU A 348 0.15 -16.12 2.85
C LEU A 348 -1.25 -16.59 2.43
N ILE A 349 -1.42 -17.88 2.12
CA ILE A 349 -2.72 -18.45 1.70
C ILE A 349 -3.78 -18.23 2.78
N ARG A 350 -3.42 -18.33 4.06
CA ARG A 350 -4.34 -18.14 5.18
C ARG A 350 -4.83 -16.70 5.30
N VAL A 351 -4.00 -15.72 4.93
CA VAL A 351 -4.34 -14.28 4.99
C VAL A 351 -5.22 -13.85 3.80
N LEU A 352 -5.15 -14.53 2.65
CA LEU A 352 -5.86 -14.15 1.43
C LEU A 352 -7.37 -13.92 1.58
N PRO A 353 -8.16 -14.73 2.31
CA PRO A 353 -9.59 -14.47 2.48
C PRO A 353 -9.87 -13.14 3.19
N LEU A 354 -9.12 -12.81 4.25
CA LEU A 354 -9.24 -11.52 4.94
C LEU A 354 -8.75 -10.38 4.05
N TRP A 355 -7.62 -10.58 3.35
CA TRP A 355 -7.13 -9.60 2.37
C TRP A 355 -8.16 -9.28 1.29
N SER A 356 -8.85 -10.29 0.75
CA SER A 356 -9.85 -10.11 -0.31
C SER A 356 -11.05 -9.26 0.12
N SER A 357 -11.38 -9.24 1.42
CA SER A 357 -12.42 -8.33 1.95
C SER A 357 -12.01 -6.85 1.89
N GLY A 358 -10.71 -6.56 1.72
CA GLY A 358 -10.21 -5.22 1.47
C GLY A 358 -10.48 -4.71 0.06
N ILE A 359 -10.86 -5.57 -0.89
CA ILE A 359 -11.09 -5.20 -2.30
C ILE A 359 -12.23 -4.18 -2.43
N VAL A 360 -13.35 -4.39 -1.73
CA VAL A 360 -14.50 -3.48 -1.77
C VAL A 360 -14.20 -2.15 -1.07
N CYS A 361 -13.38 -2.18 -0.01
CA CYS A 361 -12.84 -0.95 0.57
C CYS A 361 -11.99 -0.20 -0.47
N GLY A 362 -11.12 -0.90 -1.20
CA GLY A 362 -10.35 -0.33 -2.31
C GLY A 362 -11.24 0.27 -3.40
N MET A 363 -12.33 -0.41 -3.79
CA MET A 363 -13.30 0.12 -4.74
C MET A 363 -13.88 1.46 -4.27
N THR A 364 -14.20 1.55 -2.97
CA THR A 364 -14.80 2.75 -2.37
C THR A 364 -13.82 3.93 -2.42
N VAL A 365 -12.52 3.68 -2.20
CA VAL A 365 -11.46 4.68 -2.32
C VAL A 365 -11.24 5.15 -3.76
N SER A 366 -11.38 4.25 -4.75
CA SER A 366 -11.12 4.57 -6.16
C SER A 366 -12.12 5.59 -6.76
N GLN A 367 -13.23 5.92 -6.10
CA GLN A 367 -14.33 6.71 -6.69
C GLN A 367 -14.07 8.22 -6.88
N THR A 368 -12.82 8.68 -6.73
CA THR A 368 -12.45 10.11 -6.81
C THR A 368 -12.88 10.75 -8.12
N THR A 369 -12.84 10.00 -9.23
CA THR A 369 -13.19 10.45 -10.57
C THR A 369 -14.60 11.03 -10.68
N PHE A 370 -15.61 10.31 -10.15
CA PHE A 370 -17.00 10.76 -10.19
C PHE A 370 -17.19 12.02 -9.34
N VAL A 371 -16.52 12.10 -8.20
CA VAL A 371 -16.64 13.25 -7.31
C VAL A 371 -16.02 14.51 -7.92
N THR A 372 -14.91 14.38 -8.66
CA THR A 372 -14.35 15.49 -9.45
C THR A 372 -15.37 15.99 -10.49
N LEU A 373 -16.08 15.09 -11.18
CA LEU A 373 -17.12 15.46 -12.13
C LEU A 373 -18.33 16.14 -11.44
N GLN A 374 -18.75 15.65 -10.27
CA GLN A 374 -19.78 16.30 -9.45
C GLN A 374 -19.40 17.73 -9.10
N ALA A 375 -18.17 17.92 -8.60
CA ALA A 375 -17.66 19.21 -8.19
C ALA A 375 -17.63 20.24 -9.34
N LEU A 376 -17.43 19.82 -10.60
CA LEU A 376 -17.50 20.72 -11.76
C LEU A 376 -18.90 21.30 -12.02
N SER A 377 -19.95 20.64 -11.52
CA SER A 377 -21.34 21.11 -11.65
C SER A 377 -21.82 21.95 -10.45
N MET A 378 -20.96 22.15 -9.45
CA MET A 378 -21.27 22.78 -8.16
C MET A 378 -20.49 24.09 -8.00
N ASP A 379 -20.96 24.97 -7.12
CA ASP A 379 -20.25 26.20 -6.80
C ASP A 379 -19.03 25.93 -5.92
N ARG A 380 -17.84 26.18 -6.47
CA ARG A 380 -16.54 25.92 -5.83
C ARG A 380 -15.94 27.16 -5.17
N HIS A 381 -16.65 28.29 -5.13
CA HIS A 381 -16.19 29.50 -4.45
C HIS A 381 -16.20 29.31 -2.93
N VAL A 382 -15.02 29.45 -2.31
CA VAL A 382 -14.89 29.49 -0.85
C VAL A 382 -14.88 30.93 -0.34
N THR A 383 -14.29 31.83 -1.13
CA THR A 383 -14.37 33.27 -0.91
C THR A 383 -14.85 33.94 -2.20
N ARG A 384 -15.14 35.24 -2.15
CA ARG A 384 -15.58 36.00 -3.34
C ARG A 384 -14.56 36.02 -4.49
N SER A 385 -13.29 35.70 -4.22
CA SER A 385 -12.20 35.80 -5.19
C SER A 385 -11.44 34.48 -5.41
N PHE A 386 -11.78 33.41 -4.68
CA PHE A 386 -11.06 32.15 -4.76
C PHE A 386 -12.00 30.97 -4.99
N GLU A 387 -11.79 30.32 -6.14
CA GLU A 387 -12.45 29.11 -6.57
C GLU A 387 -11.49 27.92 -6.41
N ILE A 388 -11.92 26.88 -5.70
CA ILE A 388 -11.11 25.67 -5.51
C ILE A 388 -11.16 24.79 -6.77
N PRO A 389 -10.02 24.30 -7.29
CA PRO A 389 -10.02 23.31 -8.36
C PRO A 389 -10.83 22.06 -7.99
N ALA A 390 -11.63 21.54 -8.93
CA ALA A 390 -12.63 20.51 -8.63
C ALA A 390 -11.96 19.24 -8.11
N ALA A 391 -10.85 18.88 -8.73
CA ALA A 391 -10.11 17.69 -8.36
C ALA A 391 -9.31 17.84 -7.05
N SER A 392 -9.07 19.07 -6.58
CA SER A 392 -8.39 19.32 -5.30
C SER A 392 -9.26 19.05 -4.08
N LEU A 393 -10.58 18.87 -4.23
CA LEU A 393 -11.48 18.56 -3.10
C LEU A 393 -11.15 17.23 -2.42
N TYR A 394 -10.49 16.29 -3.11
CA TYR A 394 -10.00 15.05 -2.50
C TYR A 394 -9.02 15.29 -1.33
N MET A 395 -8.37 16.46 -1.28
CA MET A 395 -7.50 16.85 -0.16
C MET A 395 -8.22 16.80 1.19
N ILE A 396 -9.54 17.02 1.23
CA ILE A 396 -10.34 16.90 2.45
C ILE A 396 -10.22 15.48 3.02
N SER A 397 -10.22 14.45 2.17
CA SER A 397 -10.06 13.05 2.60
C SER A 397 -8.66 12.78 3.16
N LEU A 398 -7.61 13.36 2.55
CA LEU A 398 -6.22 13.19 3.02
C LEU A 398 -6.00 13.90 4.37
N VAL A 399 -6.50 15.13 4.51
CA VAL A 399 -6.42 15.88 5.77
C VAL A 399 -7.20 15.14 6.87
N SER A 400 -8.41 14.66 6.56
CA SER A 400 -9.22 13.85 7.49
C SER A 400 -8.47 12.60 7.96
N LEU A 401 -7.80 11.88 7.05
CA LEU A 401 -6.99 10.71 7.37
C LEU A 401 -5.87 11.05 8.37
N VAL A 402 -5.09 12.11 8.10
CA VAL A 402 -3.97 12.52 8.96
C VAL A 402 -4.47 12.98 10.33
N LEU A 403 -5.53 13.79 10.35
CA LEU A 403 -6.15 14.26 11.59
C LEU A 403 -6.70 13.09 12.41
N TRP A 404 -7.33 12.11 11.78
CA TRP A 404 -7.85 10.94 12.47
C TRP A 404 -6.75 10.11 13.13
N ILE A 405 -5.62 9.89 12.46
CA ILE A 405 -4.47 9.19 13.06
C ILE A 405 -4.01 9.94 14.32
N ALA A 406 -3.80 11.25 14.23
CA ALA A 406 -3.38 12.06 15.36
C ALA A 406 -4.40 12.02 16.52
N VAL A 407 -5.69 12.12 16.22
CA VAL A 407 -6.78 12.09 17.22
C VAL A 407 -6.93 10.71 17.86
N TYR A 408 -6.76 9.64 17.09
CA TYR A 408 -6.87 8.27 17.59
C TYR A 408 -5.83 7.98 18.68
N ASP A 409 -4.57 8.28 18.40
CA ASP A 409 -3.46 8.01 19.33
C ASP A 409 -3.41 9.02 20.48
N SER A 410 -3.66 10.31 20.21
CA SER A 410 -3.46 11.38 21.21
C SER A 410 -4.66 11.59 22.13
N ALA A 411 -5.88 11.27 21.67
CA ALA A 411 -7.10 11.57 22.41
C ALA A 411 -7.94 10.32 22.66
N LEU A 412 -8.31 9.55 21.63
CA LEU A 412 -9.28 8.45 21.80
C LEU A 412 -8.73 7.31 22.67
N VAL A 413 -7.52 6.82 22.39
CA VAL A 413 -6.91 5.73 23.16
C VAL A 413 -6.68 6.11 24.63
N PRO A 414 -6.10 7.30 24.97
CA PRO A 414 -5.95 7.73 26.35
C PRO A 414 -7.28 7.94 27.07
N LEU A 415 -8.28 8.56 26.43
CA LEU A 415 -9.59 8.81 27.03
C LEU A 415 -10.36 7.51 27.28
N ALA A 416 -10.33 6.57 26.33
CA ALA A 416 -10.94 5.25 26.49
C ALA A 416 -10.25 4.47 27.62
N SER A 417 -8.92 4.52 27.68
CA SER A 417 -8.14 3.88 28.75
C SER A 417 -8.46 4.47 30.12
N LYS A 418 -8.63 5.79 30.20
CA LYS A 418 -9.04 6.49 31.43
C LYS A 418 -10.47 6.14 31.84
N ALA A 419 -11.39 6.01 30.90
CA ALA A 419 -12.78 5.66 31.17
C ALA A 419 -12.96 4.20 31.62
N VAL A 420 -12.20 3.27 31.04
CA VAL A 420 -12.25 1.83 31.39
C VAL A 420 -11.34 1.50 32.59
N GLY A 421 -10.40 2.37 32.94
CA GLY A 421 -9.44 2.17 34.03
C GLY A 421 -8.34 1.15 33.71
N LYS A 422 -8.20 0.75 32.44
CA LYS A 422 -7.21 -0.20 31.92
C LYS A 422 -6.78 0.24 30.50
N PRO A 423 -5.57 -0.08 30.03
CA PRO A 423 -5.15 0.24 28.67
C PRO A 423 -6.10 -0.40 27.65
N VAL A 424 -6.80 0.41 26.86
CA VAL A 424 -7.73 -0.04 25.83
C VAL A 424 -7.05 0.10 24.47
N HIS A 425 -6.93 -1.03 23.76
CA HIS A 425 -6.49 -1.04 22.37
C HIS A 425 -7.52 -1.76 21.52
N LEU A 426 -7.90 -1.18 20.39
CA LEU A 426 -8.73 -1.86 19.41
C LEU A 426 -7.87 -2.85 18.63
N CYS A 427 -8.26 -4.11 18.63
CA CYS A 427 -7.60 -5.14 17.82
C CYS A 427 -7.63 -4.73 16.33
N THR A 428 -6.59 -5.09 15.57
CA THR A 428 -6.48 -4.81 14.13
C THR A 428 -7.74 -5.23 13.36
N ARG A 429 -8.30 -6.42 13.65
CA ARG A 429 -9.54 -6.89 13.01
C ARG A 429 -10.76 -6.03 13.35
N GLN A 430 -10.85 -5.49 14.57
CA GLN A 430 -11.94 -4.57 14.94
C GLN A 430 -11.80 -3.25 14.21
N ARG A 431 -10.58 -2.70 14.12
CA ARG A 431 -10.30 -1.47 13.37
C ARG A 431 -10.65 -1.60 11.89
N MET A 432 -10.29 -2.72 11.26
CA MET A 432 -10.72 -3.04 9.88
C MET A 432 -12.25 -3.07 9.75
N GLY A 433 -12.94 -3.75 10.68
CA GLY A 433 -14.40 -3.85 10.67
C GLY A 433 -15.09 -2.49 10.80
N ILE A 434 -14.63 -1.64 11.71
CA ILE A 434 -15.15 -0.27 11.89
C ILE A 434 -14.91 0.55 10.63
N GLY A 435 -13.72 0.46 10.03
CA GLY A 435 -13.41 1.16 8.78
C GLY A 435 -14.35 0.76 7.63
N ASN A 436 -14.69 -0.53 7.48
CA ASN A 436 -15.68 -1.00 6.51
C ASN A 436 -17.09 -0.40 6.75
N VAL A 437 -17.51 -0.29 8.02
CA VAL A 437 -18.80 0.33 8.37
C VAL A 437 -18.80 1.84 8.03
N ILE A 438 -17.70 2.54 8.30
CA ILE A 438 -17.58 3.97 7.98
C ILE A 438 -17.49 4.17 6.46
N ALA A 439 -16.86 3.27 5.70
CA ALA A 439 -16.86 3.29 4.24
C ALA A 439 -18.29 3.15 3.67
N PHE A 440 -19.10 2.24 4.24
CA PHE A 440 -20.53 2.17 3.93
C PHE A 440 -21.24 3.51 4.19
N LEU A 441 -21.05 4.12 5.36
CA LEU A 441 -21.67 5.40 5.69
C LEU A 441 -21.23 6.51 4.73
N SER A 442 -19.97 6.53 4.30
CA SER A 442 -19.46 7.46 3.29
C SER A 442 -20.22 7.32 1.96
N MET A 443 -20.49 6.09 1.50
CA MET A 443 -21.25 5.86 0.26
C MET A 443 -22.74 6.22 0.41
N VAL A 444 -23.34 6.01 1.59
CA VAL A 444 -24.71 6.48 1.86
C VAL A 444 -24.78 8.01 1.79
N VAL A 445 -23.83 8.70 2.43
CA VAL A 445 -23.75 10.16 2.36
C VAL A 445 -23.55 10.62 0.92
N ALA A 446 -22.69 9.97 0.15
CA ALA A 446 -22.47 10.30 -1.26
C ALA A 446 -23.74 10.14 -2.11
N ALA A 447 -24.50 9.07 -1.91
CA ALA A 447 -25.75 8.85 -2.60
C ALA A 447 -26.80 9.92 -2.26
N VAL A 448 -26.90 10.31 -0.98
CA VAL A 448 -27.85 11.34 -0.52
C VAL A 448 -27.47 12.73 -1.05
N VAL A 449 -26.19 13.10 -0.96
CA VAL A 449 -25.68 14.38 -1.46
C VAL A 449 -25.87 14.48 -2.96
N GLU A 450 -25.60 13.41 -3.71
CA GLU A 450 -25.80 13.39 -5.16
C GLU A 450 -27.28 13.54 -5.53
N ARG A 451 -28.16 12.80 -4.85
CA ARG A 451 -29.60 12.93 -5.07
C ARG A 451 -30.09 14.35 -4.79
N TYR A 452 -29.58 14.99 -3.74
CA TYR A 452 -29.86 16.39 -3.43
C TYR A 452 -29.36 17.32 -4.54
N ARG A 453 -28.09 17.22 -4.94
CA ARG A 453 -27.47 18.01 -6.02
C ARG A 453 -28.28 17.91 -7.32
N ARG A 454 -28.63 16.68 -7.72
CA ARG A 454 -29.40 16.40 -8.94
C ARG A 454 -30.82 16.95 -8.88
N ASN A 455 -31.51 16.83 -7.76
CA ASN A 455 -32.86 17.39 -7.62
C ASN A 455 -32.84 18.93 -7.74
N MET A 456 -31.80 19.57 -7.20
CA MET A 456 -31.62 21.02 -7.34
C MET A 456 -31.35 21.42 -8.79
N SER A 457 -30.54 20.68 -9.54
CA SER A 457 -30.30 20.98 -10.96
C SER A 457 -31.57 20.83 -11.82
N ILE A 458 -32.41 19.82 -11.53
CA ILE A 458 -33.71 19.65 -12.19
C ILE A 458 -34.66 20.81 -11.86
N THR A 459 -34.74 21.19 -10.58
CA THR A 459 -35.60 22.30 -10.13
C THR A 459 -35.19 23.60 -10.80
N GLU A 460 -33.89 23.89 -10.85
CA GLU A 460 -33.37 25.11 -11.48
C GLU A 460 -33.60 25.11 -13.00
N THR A 461 -33.46 23.96 -13.66
CA THR A 461 -33.81 23.80 -15.09
C THR A 461 -35.29 24.10 -15.33
N GLN A 462 -36.18 23.66 -14.43
CA GLN A 462 -37.61 23.95 -14.49
C GLN A 462 -37.93 25.43 -14.25
N LEU A 463 -37.20 26.10 -13.36
CA LEU A 463 -37.39 27.52 -13.03
C LEU A 463 -36.87 28.45 -14.14
N THR A 464 -35.70 28.16 -14.70
CA THR A 464 -35.02 29.02 -15.68
C THR A 464 -35.35 28.65 -17.13
N GLY A 465 -35.92 27.47 -17.37
CA GLY A 465 -36.20 26.94 -18.70
C GLY A 465 -34.94 26.61 -19.51
N GLN A 466 -33.75 26.70 -18.92
CA GLN A 466 -32.48 26.44 -19.57
C GLN A 466 -31.78 25.26 -18.90
N HIS A 467 -31.30 24.32 -19.73
CA HIS A 467 -30.31 23.36 -19.28
C HIS A 467 -29.03 24.14 -18.96
N PRO A 468 -28.64 24.18 -17.70
CA PRO A 468 -27.58 25.06 -17.22
C PRO A 468 -26.25 24.36 -17.45
N GLN A 469 -25.48 25.00 -18.30
CA GLN A 469 -24.17 24.55 -18.71
C GLN A 469 -23.08 24.95 -17.69
N SER A 470 -23.44 25.76 -16.69
CA SER A 470 -22.56 26.31 -15.65
C SER A 470 -22.87 25.75 -14.26
N ALA A 471 -21.93 25.93 -13.32
CA ALA A 471 -22.12 25.63 -11.92
C ALA A 471 -23.38 26.34 -11.37
N PHE A 472 -24.16 25.59 -10.61
CA PHE A 472 -25.38 26.04 -9.97
C PHE A 472 -25.16 26.35 -8.50
N PRO A 473 -26.10 27.05 -7.81
CA PRO A 473 -25.89 27.55 -6.45
C PRO A 473 -25.92 26.47 -5.34
N VAL A 474 -25.43 25.25 -5.62
CA VAL A 474 -25.13 24.24 -4.60
C VAL A 474 -23.62 24.26 -4.37
N SER A 475 -23.21 24.61 -3.15
CA SER A 475 -21.79 24.64 -2.78
C SER A 475 -21.15 23.25 -2.86
N ALA A 476 -19.97 23.15 -3.47
CA ALA A 476 -19.16 21.95 -3.57
C ALA A 476 -18.73 21.39 -2.19
N LEU A 477 -18.80 22.20 -1.13
CA LEU A 477 -18.55 21.75 0.25
C LEU A 477 -19.54 20.71 0.75
N TRP A 478 -20.70 20.52 0.09
CA TRP A 478 -21.58 19.38 0.35
C TRP A 478 -20.92 18.02 0.07
N LEU A 479 -19.82 17.99 -0.71
CA LEU A 479 -19.00 16.79 -0.93
C LEU A 479 -18.00 16.55 0.22
N ALA A 480 -17.83 17.48 1.16
CA ALA A 480 -16.88 17.33 2.26
C ALA A 480 -17.23 16.18 3.23
N PRO A 481 -18.49 15.98 3.67
CA PRO A 481 -18.83 14.93 4.64
C PRO A 481 -18.46 13.51 4.18
N GLN A 482 -18.74 13.18 2.91
CA GLN A 482 -18.33 11.88 2.33
C GLN A 482 -16.81 11.70 2.33
N TYR A 483 -16.04 12.76 2.05
CA TYR A 483 -14.57 12.73 2.06
C TYR A 483 -13.99 12.64 3.47
N VAL A 484 -14.59 13.34 4.45
CA VAL A 484 -14.18 13.21 5.85
C VAL A 484 -14.37 11.76 6.30
N LEU A 485 -15.55 11.17 6.07
CA LEU A 485 -15.83 9.77 6.42
C LEU A 485 -14.90 8.81 5.68
N MET A 486 -14.62 9.05 4.40
CA MET A 486 -13.66 8.25 3.62
C MET A 486 -12.26 8.30 4.24
N GLY A 487 -11.78 9.48 4.63
CA GLY A 487 -10.49 9.65 5.28
C GLY A 487 -10.39 8.88 6.60
N VAL A 488 -11.43 8.94 7.43
CA VAL A 488 -11.53 8.18 8.69
C VAL A 488 -11.56 6.67 8.43
N ALA A 489 -12.38 6.21 7.47
CA ALA A 489 -12.46 4.80 7.08
C ALA A 489 -11.09 4.28 6.63
N ASN A 490 -10.40 5.04 5.79
CA ASN A 490 -9.06 4.69 5.32
C ASN A 490 -8.04 4.65 6.45
N ALA A 491 -8.04 5.62 7.36
CA ALA A 491 -7.13 5.61 8.51
C ALA A 491 -7.32 4.37 9.39
N LEU A 492 -8.56 3.94 9.62
CA LEU A 492 -8.87 2.75 10.42
C LEU A 492 -8.54 1.45 9.68
N SER A 493 -8.95 1.34 8.42
CA SER A 493 -8.78 0.11 7.63
C SER A 493 -7.35 -0.08 7.13
N ALA A 494 -6.73 0.93 6.52
CA ALA A 494 -5.43 0.79 5.88
C ALA A 494 -4.31 0.52 6.88
N VAL A 495 -4.27 1.29 7.98
CA VAL A 495 -3.27 1.12 9.04
C VAL A 495 -3.43 -0.25 9.69
N ALA A 496 -4.67 -0.66 9.99
CA ALA A 496 -4.94 -1.96 10.59
C ALA A 496 -4.62 -3.14 9.65
N GLN A 497 -4.90 -3.01 8.34
CA GLN A 497 -4.53 -4.01 7.33
C GLN A 497 -3.02 -4.21 7.27
N THR A 498 -2.26 -3.14 7.13
CA THR A 498 -0.80 -3.21 7.12
C THR A 498 -0.28 -3.85 8.39
N GLN A 499 -0.70 -3.39 9.57
CA GLN A 499 -0.29 -3.96 10.86
C GLN A 499 -0.64 -5.45 10.98
N PHE A 500 -1.84 -5.85 10.54
CA PHE A 500 -2.27 -7.25 10.54
C PHE A 500 -1.37 -8.12 9.66
N TYR A 501 -1.08 -7.69 8.42
CA TYR A 501 -0.22 -8.45 7.51
C TYR A 501 1.20 -8.61 8.07
N TYR A 502 1.75 -7.57 8.70
CA TYR A 502 3.04 -7.64 9.38
C TYR A 502 3.04 -8.60 10.59
N SER A 503 1.92 -8.71 11.30
CA SER A 503 1.81 -9.60 12.47
C SER A 503 1.64 -11.07 12.09
N GLU A 504 0.98 -11.36 10.97
CA GLU A 504 0.64 -12.73 10.57
C GLU A 504 1.65 -13.35 9.59
N LEU A 505 2.33 -12.54 8.78
CA LEU A 505 3.33 -13.02 7.84
C LEU A 505 4.71 -13.13 8.51
N PRO A 506 5.49 -14.18 8.21
CA PRO A 506 6.83 -14.34 8.76
C PRO A 506 7.75 -13.20 8.33
N LYS A 507 8.80 -12.94 9.13
CA LYS A 507 9.74 -11.83 8.92
C LYS A 507 10.41 -11.84 7.54
N SER A 508 10.64 -13.02 6.97
CA SER A 508 11.16 -13.20 5.60
C SER A 508 10.23 -12.63 4.52
N MET A 509 8.93 -12.48 4.81
CA MET A 509 7.90 -11.93 3.92
C MET A 509 7.57 -10.46 4.22
N SER A 510 8.39 -9.75 5.00
CA SER A 510 8.12 -8.36 5.38
C SER A 510 7.91 -7.41 4.19
N SER A 511 8.57 -7.65 3.05
CA SER A 511 8.38 -6.87 1.81
C SER A 511 7.03 -7.16 1.14
N LEU A 512 6.54 -8.40 1.21
CA LEU A 512 5.21 -8.74 0.73
C LEU A 512 4.12 -8.19 1.67
N ALA A 513 4.34 -8.27 2.99
CA ALA A 513 3.42 -7.75 3.99
C ALA A 513 3.16 -6.23 3.81
N SER A 514 4.20 -5.47 3.47
CA SER A 514 4.11 -4.02 3.24
C SER A 514 3.36 -3.65 1.96
N THR A 515 3.38 -4.51 0.95
CA THR A 515 2.80 -4.26 -0.38
C THR A 515 1.40 -4.86 -0.54
N LEU A 516 1.01 -5.81 0.30
CA LEU A 516 -0.27 -6.52 0.18
C LEU A 516 -1.49 -5.58 0.26
N PHE A 517 -1.42 -4.52 1.06
CA PHE A 517 -2.44 -3.46 1.08
C PHE A 517 -2.59 -2.77 -0.29
N THR A 518 -1.48 -2.36 -0.91
CA THR A 518 -1.49 -1.71 -2.23
C THR A 518 -1.97 -2.65 -3.34
N VAL A 519 -1.63 -3.95 -3.28
CA VAL A 519 -2.20 -4.94 -4.20
C VAL A 519 -3.72 -5.04 -4.02
N GLY A 520 -4.23 -4.89 -2.78
CA GLY A 520 -5.66 -4.79 -2.49
C GLY A 520 -6.33 -3.58 -3.16
N LEU A 521 -5.69 -2.40 -3.10
CA LEU A 521 -6.16 -1.20 -3.80
C LEU A 521 -6.14 -1.37 -5.33
N SER A 522 -5.15 -2.10 -5.86
CA SER A 522 -5.10 -2.45 -7.28
C SER A 522 -6.29 -3.31 -7.68
N ALA A 523 -6.55 -4.39 -6.94
CA ALA A 523 -7.70 -5.26 -7.15
C ALA A 523 -9.03 -4.50 -7.02
N GLY A 524 -9.15 -3.58 -6.06
CA GLY A 524 -10.33 -2.71 -5.91
C GLY A 524 -10.53 -1.76 -7.09
N SER A 525 -9.45 -1.21 -7.64
CA SER A 525 -9.53 -0.37 -8.85
C SER A 525 -9.93 -1.19 -10.09
N LEU A 526 -9.40 -2.41 -10.26
CA LEU A 526 -9.86 -3.33 -11.32
C LEU A 526 -11.33 -3.70 -11.17
N ALA A 527 -11.78 -4.02 -9.96
CA ALA A 527 -13.18 -4.32 -9.67
C ALA A 527 -14.09 -3.11 -9.95
N SER A 528 -13.63 -1.89 -9.65
CA SER A 528 -14.35 -0.66 -9.98
C SER A 528 -14.47 -0.44 -11.49
N SER A 529 -13.39 -0.72 -12.24
CA SER A 529 -13.38 -0.66 -13.71
C SER A 529 -14.41 -1.62 -14.31
N PHE A 530 -14.42 -2.87 -13.85
CA PHE A 530 -15.43 -3.86 -14.25
C PHE A 530 -16.85 -3.43 -13.88
N LEU A 531 -17.04 -2.90 -12.68
CA LEU A 531 -18.36 -2.46 -12.20
C LEU A 531 -18.93 -1.34 -13.07
N VAL A 532 -18.12 -0.32 -13.39
CA VAL A 532 -18.55 0.79 -14.27
C VAL A 532 -18.89 0.28 -15.66
N SER A 533 -18.05 -0.57 -16.24
CA SER A 533 -18.31 -1.16 -17.57
C SER A 533 -19.61 -1.99 -17.60
N PHE A 534 -19.84 -2.78 -16.56
CA PHE A 534 -21.08 -3.56 -16.42
C PHE A 534 -22.32 -2.67 -16.31
N ILE A 535 -22.27 -1.62 -15.48
CA ILE A 535 -23.40 -0.70 -15.26
C ILE A 535 -23.68 0.11 -16.52
N ASP A 536 -22.65 0.62 -17.18
CA ASP A 536 -22.78 1.34 -18.44
C ASP A 536 -23.47 0.46 -19.49
N SER A 537 -23.03 -0.79 -19.65
CA SER A 537 -23.69 -1.73 -20.56
C SER A 537 -25.13 -2.07 -20.16
N ALA A 538 -25.40 -2.24 -18.87
CA ALA A 538 -26.72 -2.65 -18.37
C ALA A 538 -27.77 -1.52 -18.36
N THR A 539 -27.34 -0.25 -18.26
CA THR A 539 -28.25 0.90 -18.05
C THR A 539 -28.46 1.77 -19.30
N LYS A 540 -27.75 1.48 -20.40
CA LYS A 540 -27.85 2.21 -21.68
C LYS A 540 -29.27 2.38 -22.23
N SER A 541 -30.16 1.41 -22.03
CA SER A 541 -31.53 1.43 -22.57
C SER A 541 -32.59 2.05 -21.64
N GLY A 542 -32.29 2.18 -20.34
CA GLY A 542 -33.28 2.54 -19.30
C GLY A 542 -33.00 3.84 -18.55
N GLY A 543 -32.06 4.65 -19.06
CA GLY A 543 -31.51 5.82 -18.37
C GLY A 543 -30.13 5.51 -17.80
N SER A 544 -29.09 6.05 -18.45
CA SER A 544 -27.71 5.74 -18.07
C SER A 544 -27.38 6.26 -16.67
N TRP A 545 -26.84 5.38 -15.82
CA TRP A 545 -26.35 5.79 -14.51
C TRP A 545 -25.08 6.62 -14.62
N VAL A 546 -24.26 6.38 -15.65
CA VAL A 546 -23.04 7.12 -15.95
C VAL A 546 -23.18 7.78 -17.32
N SER A 547 -23.53 9.07 -17.35
CA SER A 547 -23.70 9.84 -18.58
C SER A 547 -22.76 11.05 -18.60
N ASN A 548 -22.48 11.53 -19.81
CA ASN A 548 -21.72 12.76 -20.04
C ASN A 548 -22.43 13.99 -19.46
N ASP A 549 -23.76 13.97 -19.47
CA ASP A 549 -24.55 14.94 -18.72
C ASP A 549 -24.79 14.40 -17.30
N ILE A 550 -24.04 14.96 -16.34
CA ILE A 550 -24.15 14.62 -14.93
C ILE A 550 -25.50 14.98 -14.30
N ASN A 551 -26.24 15.91 -14.89
CA ASN A 551 -27.57 16.28 -14.40
C ASN A 551 -28.63 15.28 -14.89
N ALA A 552 -28.42 14.66 -16.05
CA ALA A 552 -29.24 13.57 -16.54
C ALA A 552 -28.87 12.22 -15.89
N ALA A 553 -27.58 12.02 -15.59
CA ALA A 553 -27.06 10.80 -14.97
C ALA A 553 -27.63 10.52 -13.57
N HIS A 554 -27.51 9.27 -13.15
CA HIS A 554 -27.95 8.78 -11.83
C HIS A 554 -26.78 8.22 -11.02
N TYR A 555 -25.85 9.10 -10.66
CA TYR A 555 -24.69 8.73 -9.81
C TYR A 555 -25.13 8.29 -8.41
N ASP A 556 -26.31 8.74 -7.95
CA ASP A 556 -26.91 8.30 -6.69
C ASP A 556 -27.20 6.79 -6.68
N TYR A 557 -27.69 6.22 -7.78
CA TYR A 557 -27.91 4.77 -7.88
C TYR A 557 -26.59 3.98 -7.85
N TYR A 558 -25.55 4.52 -8.48
CA TYR A 558 -24.21 3.94 -8.43
C TYR A 558 -23.65 3.93 -6.99
N TYR A 559 -23.80 5.02 -6.24
CA TYR A 559 -23.37 5.07 -4.84
C TYR A 559 -24.20 4.17 -3.93
N TRP A 560 -25.51 4.03 -4.16
CA TRP A 560 -26.34 3.06 -3.45
C TRP A 560 -25.91 1.61 -3.70
N LEU A 561 -25.53 1.28 -4.93
CA LEU A 561 -24.99 -0.03 -5.26
C LEU A 561 -23.67 -0.30 -4.52
N LEU A 562 -22.75 0.68 -4.47
CA LEU A 562 -21.52 0.56 -3.69
C LEU A 562 -21.80 0.44 -2.18
N ALA A 563 -22.81 1.14 -1.65
CA ALA A 563 -23.23 0.97 -0.26
C ALA A 563 -23.73 -0.46 0.00
N GLY A 564 -24.55 -1.01 -0.90
CA GLY A 564 -25.00 -2.41 -0.82
C GLY A 564 -23.84 -3.42 -0.87
N LEU A 565 -22.87 -3.21 -1.77
CA LEU A 565 -21.65 -4.02 -1.84
C LEU A 565 -20.82 -3.95 -0.56
N ASN A 566 -20.73 -2.78 0.09
CA ASN A 566 -20.05 -2.64 1.38
C ASN A 566 -20.74 -3.46 2.49
N VAL A 567 -22.08 -3.53 2.50
CA VAL A 567 -22.84 -4.37 3.45
C VAL A 567 -22.52 -5.85 3.23
N VAL A 568 -22.57 -6.31 1.97
CA VAL A 568 -22.22 -7.70 1.62
C VAL A 568 -20.77 -8.01 1.98
N ASN A 569 -19.85 -7.07 1.71
CA ASN A 569 -18.45 -7.21 2.06
C ASN A 569 -18.23 -7.27 3.58
N PHE A 570 -18.96 -6.48 4.36
CA PHE A 570 -18.87 -6.54 5.82
C PHE A 570 -19.34 -7.91 6.35
N ALA A 571 -20.43 -8.46 5.81
CA ALA A 571 -20.85 -9.81 6.15
C ALA A 571 -19.80 -10.87 5.78
N TYR A 572 -19.22 -10.78 4.58
CA TYR A 572 -18.10 -11.62 4.14
C TYR A 572 -16.88 -11.49 5.05
N PHE A 573 -16.49 -10.28 5.43
CA PHE A 573 -15.40 -10.00 6.37
C PHE A 573 -15.62 -10.69 7.72
N LEU A 574 -16.85 -10.66 8.25
CA LEU A 574 -17.18 -11.35 9.51
C LEU A 574 -17.07 -12.88 9.37
N VAL A 575 -17.46 -13.44 8.23
CA VAL A 575 -17.27 -14.88 7.94
C VAL A 575 -15.79 -15.22 7.88
N CYS A 576 -14.98 -14.43 7.17
CA CYS A 576 -13.53 -14.61 7.10
C CYS A 576 -12.86 -14.50 8.48
N CYS A 577 -13.27 -13.54 9.31
CA CYS A 577 -12.78 -13.40 10.69
C CYS A 577 -13.05 -14.65 11.53
N ARG A 578 -14.27 -15.21 11.41
CA ARG A 578 -14.64 -16.46 12.11
C ARG A 578 -13.84 -17.65 11.60
N ALA A 579 -13.69 -17.79 10.29
CA ALA A 579 -12.92 -18.87 9.67
C ALA A 579 -11.42 -18.81 9.97
N TYR A 580 -10.86 -17.61 10.13
CA TYR A 580 -9.45 -17.42 10.46
C TYR A 580 -9.09 -17.92 11.87
N GLY A 581 -10.05 -17.93 12.79
CA GLY A 581 -9.89 -18.40 14.17
C GLY A 581 -9.54 -17.29 15.18
N PRO A 582 -9.32 -17.63 16.46
CA PRO A 582 -8.95 -16.68 17.49
C PRO A 582 -7.60 -16.03 17.15
N TYR A 583 -7.56 -14.70 17.20
CA TYR A 583 -6.34 -13.93 16.99
C TYR A 583 -5.43 -14.16 18.18
N LYS A 584 -4.22 -14.64 17.91
CA LYS A 584 -3.14 -14.55 18.89
C LYS A 584 -2.59 -13.15 18.71
N GLU A 585 -2.97 -12.22 19.57
CA GLU A 585 -2.19 -11.00 19.70
C GLU A 585 -0.73 -11.43 19.88
N PRO A 586 0.22 -10.89 19.10
CA PRO A 586 1.56 -10.77 19.64
C PRO A 586 1.33 -10.03 20.95
N LEU A 587 1.71 -10.61 22.09
CA LEU A 587 1.95 -9.79 23.27
C LEU A 587 2.90 -8.70 22.76
N GLU A 588 2.38 -7.49 22.55
CA GLU A 588 3.23 -6.32 22.59
C GLU A 588 3.89 -6.45 23.95
N LEU A 589 5.20 -6.70 23.94
CA LEU A 589 6.07 -6.43 25.06
C LEU A 589 5.76 -4.99 25.43
N LEU A 590 4.88 -4.83 26.42
CA LEU A 590 4.57 -3.56 27.01
C LEU A 590 5.93 -2.96 27.39
N PRO A 591 6.20 -1.68 27.10
CA PRO A 591 7.38 -1.01 27.62
C PRO A 591 7.50 -1.20 29.15
N ALA A 592 6.36 -1.31 29.84
CA ALA A 592 6.30 -1.60 31.27
C ALA A 592 6.77 -3.01 31.70
N GLU A 593 6.85 -4.00 30.81
CA GLU A 593 7.46 -5.31 31.09
C GLU A 593 8.94 -5.35 30.68
N VAL A 594 9.33 -4.58 29.65
CA VAL A 594 10.74 -4.37 29.29
C VAL A 594 11.46 -3.56 30.38
N ASP A 595 10.83 -2.51 30.90
CA ASP A 595 11.36 -1.73 32.03
C ASP A 595 11.44 -2.58 33.31
N LYS A 596 10.47 -3.48 33.56
CA LYS A 596 10.56 -4.43 34.68
C LYS A 596 11.61 -5.53 34.49
N MET A 597 11.92 -5.92 33.25
CA MET A 597 13.02 -6.85 32.95
C MET A 597 14.38 -6.17 33.03
N ILE A 598 14.47 -4.88 32.68
CA ILE A 598 15.67 -4.06 32.82
C ILE A 598 15.93 -3.74 34.30
N ASP A 599 14.90 -3.35 35.07
CA ASP A 599 15.01 -3.08 36.51
C ASP A 599 15.27 -4.35 37.35
N ALA A 600 14.95 -5.54 36.83
CA ALA A 600 15.29 -6.82 37.46
C ALA A 600 16.71 -7.31 37.12
N GLN A 601 17.46 -6.58 36.28
CA GLN A 601 18.81 -6.93 35.82
C GLN A 601 19.91 -5.98 36.30
N ASP A 602 19.57 -4.91 37.02
CA ASP A 602 20.56 -4.10 37.75
C ASP A 602 20.63 -4.56 39.23
N PRO A 603 21.78 -5.09 39.71
CA PRO A 603 21.96 -5.44 41.13
C PRO A 603 22.05 -4.23 42.06
#